data_AF-A0A5C6Z9C1-F1
#
_entry.id   AF-A0A5C6Z9C1-F1
#
_cell.length_a   1.000
_cell.length_b   1.000
_cell.length_c   1.000
_cell.angle_alpha   90.00
_cell.angle_beta   90.00
_cell.angle_gamma   90.00
#
_symmetry.space_group_name_H-M   'P 1'
#
loop_
_entity.id
_entity.type
_entity.pdbx_description
1 polymer ?
#
loop_
_entity_poly.entity_id
_entity_poly.type
_entity_poly.pdbx_seq_one_letter_code
_entity_poly.pdbx_strand_id
1 'polypeptide(L)' 'LLAAGEPNVWDVLTRRFEASLILTALDLTRGRRIEAAQKLGIGRNTITRKIQELNLDA' A
#
# COMPACT_ATOMS: atom_id res chain seq x y z
N LEU A 1 10.89 -3.45 -16.46
CA LEU A 1 10.20 -4.66 -15.99
C LEU A 1 9.61 -5.42 -17.16
N LEU A 2 8.45 -5.03 -17.71
CA LEU A 2 7.83 -5.76 -18.82
C LEU A 2 8.71 -5.85 -20.07
N ALA A 3 9.24 -4.72 -20.54
CA ALA A 3 10.17 -4.69 -21.67
C ALA A 3 11.53 -5.39 -21.38
N ALA A 4 11.85 -5.61 -20.10
CA ALA A 4 13.06 -6.30 -19.69
C ALA A 4 12.87 -7.83 -19.55
N GLY A 5 11.67 -8.35 -19.85
CA GLY A 5 11.37 -9.78 -19.75
C GLY A 5 11.19 -10.30 -18.31
N GLU A 6 11.06 -9.40 -17.33
CA GLU A 6 10.86 -9.79 -15.93
C GLU A 6 9.52 -10.53 -15.76
N PRO A 7 9.48 -11.68 -15.09
CA PRO A 7 8.23 -12.36 -14.78
C PRO A 7 7.47 -11.64 -13.64
N ASN A 8 6.17 -11.92 -13.49
CA ASN A 8 5.33 -11.43 -12.38
C ASN A 8 5.28 -9.90 -12.25
N VAL A 9 5.44 -9.16 -13.36
CA VAL A 9 5.42 -7.68 -13.38
C VAL A 9 4.15 -7.12 -12.75
N TRP A 10 3.01 -7.79 -12.98
CA TRP A 10 1.73 -7.39 -12.42
C TRP A 10 1.75 -7.33 -10.89
N ASP A 11 2.22 -8.38 -10.24
CA ASP A 11 2.28 -8.45 -8.78
C ASP A 11 3.27 -7.44 -8.20
N VAL A 12 4.43 -7.28 -8.87
CA VAL A 12 5.45 -6.31 -8.46
C VAL A 12 4.90 -4.88 -8.53
N LEU A 13 4.26 -4.51 -9.64
CA LEU A 13 3.70 -3.18 -9.81
C LEU A 13 2.50 -2.94 -8.89
N THR A 14 1.66 -3.96 -8.68
CA THR A 14 0.54 -3.89 -7.73
C THR A 14 1.05 -3.62 -6.32
N ARG A 15 2.06 -4.37 -5.85
CA ARG A 15 2.67 -4.14 -4.52
C ARG A 15 3.27 -2.73 -4.39
N ARG A 16 3.98 -2.24 -5.42
CA ARG A 16 4.56 -0.89 -5.42
C ARG A 16 3.48 0.20 -5.38
N PHE A 17 2.42 0.02 -6.14
CA PHE A 17 1.28 0.93 -6.17
C PHE A 17 0.56 0.98 -4.81
N GLU A 18 0.22 -0.18 -4.25
CA GLU A 18 -0.41 -0.29 -2.94
C GLU A 18 0.45 0.36 -1.84
N ALA A 19 1.77 0.09 -1.84
CA ALA A 19 2.69 0.67 -0.87
C ALA A 19 2.73 2.20 -0.96
N SER A 20 2.82 2.73 -2.19
CA SER A 20 2.86 4.19 -2.41
C SER A 20 1.59 4.88 -1.92
N LEU A 21 0.41 4.29 -2.19
CA LEU A 21 -0.87 4.83 -1.72
C LEU A 21 -0.98 4.81 -0.19
N ILE A 22 -0.61 3.70 0.44
CA ILE A 22 -0.72 3.53 1.89
C ILE A 22 0.24 4.48 2.62
N LEU A 23 1.50 4.57 2.17
CA LEU A 23 2.47 5.50 2.75
C LEU A 23 2.01 6.95 2.62
N THR A 24 1.53 7.33 1.44
CA THR A 24 1.00 8.69 1.21
C THR A 24 -0.19 8.98 2.11
N ALA A 25 -1.13 8.03 2.25
CA ALA A 25 -2.28 8.20 3.12
C ALA A 25 -1.88 8.32 4.59
N LEU A 26 -0.92 7.50 5.05
CA LEU A 26 -0.39 7.57 6.41
C LEU A 26 0.31 8.91 6.68
N ASP A 27 1.11 9.42 5.75
CA ASP A 27 1.76 10.73 5.89
C ASP A 27 0.72 11.85 6.04
N LEU A 28 -0.27 11.88 5.13
CA LEU A 28 -1.37 12.85 5.16
C LEU A 28 -2.22 12.77 6.44
N THR A 29 -2.29 11.61 7.09
CA THR A 29 -3.03 11.43 8.35
C THR A 29 -2.13 11.39 9.59
N ARG A 30 -0.84 11.72 9.46
CA ARG A 30 0.15 11.67 10.55
C ARG A 30 0.18 10.31 11.26
N GLY A 31 0.19 9.23 10.49
CA GLY A 31 0.23 7.85 10.96
C GLY A 31 -1.11 7.27 11.42
N ARG A 32 -2.21 8.03 11.37
CA ARG A 32 -3.53 7.55 11.81
C ARG A 32 -4.12 6.60 10.76
N ARG A 33 -3.94 5.30 10.97
CA ARG A 33 -4.35 4.20 10.07
C ARG A 33 -5.84 4.22 9.74
N ILE A 34 -6.69 4.56 10.70
CA ILE A 34 -8.16 4.60 10.52
C ILE A 34 -8.56 5.70 9.52
N GLU A 35 -8.01 6.89 9.69
CA GLU A 35 -8.27 8.01 8.77
C GLU A 35 -7.63 7.77 7.41
N ALA A 36 -6.44 7.16 7.37
CA ALA A 36 -5.79 6.77 6.12
C ALA A 36 -6.67 5.77 5.33
N ALA A 37 -7.22 4.76 6.00
CA ALA A 37 -8.15 3.80 5.39
C ALA A 37 -9.40 4.48 4.84
N GLN A 38 -9.98 5.40 5.62
CA GLN A 38 -11.15 6.17 5.19
C GLN A 38 -10.84 7.03 3.96
N LYS A 39 -9.69 7.72 3.92
CA LYS A 39 -9.26 8.51 2.75
C LYS A 39 -9.02 7.66 1.51
N LEU A 40 -8.48 6.45 1.68
CA LEU A 40 -8.26 5.49 0.60
C LEU A 40 -9.55 4.76 0.17
N GLY A 41 -10.66 4.91 0.91
CA GLY A 41 -11.91 4.19 0.63
C GLY A 41 -11.83 2.69 0.91
N ILE A 42 -10.89 2.25 1.75
CA ILE A 42 -10.70 0.84 2.11
C ILE A 42 -11.05 0.59 3.58
N GLY A 43 -11.35 -0.66 3.92
CA GLY A 43 -11.64 -1.05 5.31
C GLY A 43 -10.42 -0.93 6.23
N ARG A 44 -10.67 -0.64 7.52
CA ARG A 44 -9.64 -0.63 8.58
C ARG A 44 -8.83 -1.93 8.66
N ASN A 45 -9.48 -3.08 8.48
CA ASN A 45 -8.78 -4.37 8.50
C ASN A 45 -7.91 -4.55 7.25
N THR A 46 -8.38 -4.05 6.11
CA THR A 46 -7.63 -4.09 4.85
C THR A 46 -6.35 -3.28 4.94
N ILE A 47 -6.39 -2.04 5.43
CA ILE A 47 -5.17 -1.24 5.57
C ILE A 47 -4.19 -1.90 6.54
N THR A 48 -4.69 -2.46 7.64
CA THR A 48 -3.84 -3.11 8.65
C THR A 48 -3.12 -4.32 8.06
N ARG A 49 -3.86 -5.20 7.37
CA ARG A 49 -3.29 -6.35 6.67
C ARG A 49 -2.28 -5.91 5.59
N LYS A 50 -2.61 -4.89 4.81
CA LYS A 50 -1.75 -4.41 3.72
C LYS A 50 -0.44 -3.78 4.22
N ILE A 51 -0.48 -3.04 5.33
CA ILE A 51 0.74 -2.51 5.95
C ILE A 51 1.69 -3.65 6.35
N GLN A 52 1.16 -4.74 6.92
CA GLN A 52 1.95 -5.93 7.27
C GLN A 52 2.47 -6.68 6.04
N GLU A 53 1.60 -6.98 5.07
CA GLU A 53 1.97 -7.71 3.83
C GLU A 53 3.04 -6.99 2.98
N LEU A 54 3.08 -5.68 3.09
CA LEU A 54 4.01 -4.80 2.38
C LEU A 54 5.21 -4.39 3.24
N ASN A 55 5.29 -4.83 4.50
CA ASN A 55 6.33 -4.48 5.47
C ASN A 55 6.52 -2.96 5.63
N LEU A 56 5.41 -2.22 5.80
CA LEU A 56 5.40 -0.76 5.97
C LEU A 56 5.35 -0.33 7.44
N ASP A 57 5.26 -1.28 8.37
CA ASP A 57 5.40 -1.05 9.80
C ASP A 57 6.90 -0.88 10.12
N ALA A 58 7.35 0.35 10.31
CA ALA A 58 8.69 0.69 10.81
C ALA A 58 8.67 0.86 12.34
#